data_AF-A0AB35YF54-F1
#
_entry.id   AF-A0AB35YF54-F1
#
_cell.length_a   1.000
_cell.length_b   1.000
_cell.length_c   1.000
_cell.angle_alpha   90.00
_cell.angle_beta   90.00
_cell.angle_gamma   90.00
#
_symmetry.space_group_name_H-M   'P 1'
#
loop_
_entity.id
_entity.type
_entity.pdbx_description
1 polymer ?
#
loop_
_entity_poly.entity_id
_entity_poly.type
_entity_poly.pdbx_seq_one_letter_code
_entity_poly.pdbx_strand_id
1 'polypeptide(L)'
;MQPIEQLLQVSANLFKLLGDIPKGEDRDEYIDSINSMLDKRGQMIGNLTQEGFRYDNQNRVHNTLLELDNGIKQKLADVMEAVKQDMANLQKTKKSEQQYYNPYSNVRVMDGMYYDKKN
;
A
#
# COMPACT_ATOMS: atom_id res chain seq x y z
N MET A 1 -24.97 -20.66 5.67
CA MET A 1 -24.93 -19.24 5.21
C MET A 1 -24.81 -19.26 3.70
N GLN A 2 -25.54 -18.39 3.01
CA GLN A 2 -25.50 -18.34 1.54
C GLN A 2 -24.12 -17.82 1.08
N PRO A 3 -23.52 -18.35 0.00
CA PRO A 3 -22.20 -17.92 -0.47
C PRO A 3 -22.08 -16.41 -0.72
N ILE A 4 -23.17 -15.78 -1.18
CA ILE A 4 -23.23 -14.33 -1.42
C ILE A 4 -23.21 -13.50 -0.12
N GLU A 5 -23.79 -14.01 0.96
CA GLU A 5 -23.77 -13.35 2.27
C GLU A 5 -22.36 -13.38 2.87
N GLN A 6 -21.63 -14.47 2.66
CA GLN A 6 -20.23 -14.58 3.07
C GLN A 6 -19.35 -13.59 2.30
N LEU A 7 -19.55 -13.47 0.99
CA LEU A 7 -18.86 -12.48 0.18
C LEU A 7 -19.15 -11.05 0.66
N LEU A 8 -20.42 -10.76 1.00
CA LEU A 8 -20.82 -9.46 1.54
C LEU A 8 -20.11 -9.18 2.87
N GLN A 9 -20.07 -10.16 3.77
CA GLN A 9 -19.40 -10.02 5.06
C GLN A 9 -17.90 -9.78 4.91
N VAL A 10 -17.22 -10.55 4.05
CA VAL A 10 -15.78 -10.36 3.78
C VAL A 10 -15.52 -8.99 3.17
N SER A 11 -16.36 -8.55 2.23
CA SER A 11 -16.22 -7.24 1.59
C SER A 11 -16.44 -6.09 2.58
N ALA A 12 -17.43 -6.20 3.48
CA ALA A 12 -17.67 -5.22 4.53
C ALA A 12 -16.50 -5.14 5.53
N ASN A 13 -15.96 -6.29 5.94
CA ASN A 13 -14.81 -6.33 6.83
C ASN A 13 -13.56 -5.73 6.16
N LEU A 14 -13.33 -6.02 4.88
CA LEU A 14 -12.21 -5.45 4.12
C LEU A 14 -12.37 -3.94 4.00
N PHE A 15 -13.56 -3.45 3.66
CA PHE A 15 -13.84 -2.03 3.60
C PHE A 15 -13.58 -1.32 4.94
N LYS A 16 -13.93 -1.96 6.06
CA LYS A 16 -13.66 -1.46 7.41
C LYS A 16 -12.15 -1.44 7.72
N LEU A 17 -11.42 -2.51 7.40
CA LEU A 17 -9.97 -2.57 7.57
C LEU A 17 -9.27 -1.44 6.80
N LEU A 18 -9.71 -1.20 5.56
CA LEU A 18 -9.23 -0.12 4.71
C LEU A 18 -9.65 1.29 5.20
N GLY A 19 -10.42 1.39 6.27
CA GLY A 19 -10.85 2.65 6.88
C GLY A 19 -9.81 3.34 7.74
N ASP A 20 -8.89 2.56 8.32
CA ASP A 20 -7.87 3.06 9.23
C ASP A 20 -6.50 2.62 8.71
N ILE A 21 -5.73 3.56 8.19
CA ILE A 21 -4.43 3.31 7.57
C ILE A 21 -3.36 3.57 8.63
N PRO A 22 -2.71 2.53 9.18
CA PRO A 22 -1.69 2.70 10.19
C PRO A 22 -0.43 3.36 9.62
N LYS A 23 0.42 3.88 10.50
CA LYS A 23 1.70 4.51 10.14
C LYS A 23 2.85 3.74 10.78
N GLY A 24 4.02 3.79 10.16
CA GLY A 24 5.23 3.20 10.73
C GLY A 24 5.24 1.67 10.64
N GLU A 25 5.65 1.01 11.71
CA GLU A 25 5.97 -0.43 11.73
C GLU A 25 4.75 -1.33 11.50
N ASP A 26 3.55 -0.89 11.90
CA ASP A 26 2.30 -1.64 11.70
C ASP A 26 1.86 -1.70 10.22
N ARG A 27 2.57 -1.00 9.32
CA ARG A 27 2.23 -0.95 7.88
C ARG A 27 2.34 -2.32 7.21
N ASP A 28 3.35 -3.10 7.57
CA ASP A 28 3.62 -4.38 6.91
C ASP A 28 2.54 -5.41 7.28
N GLU A 29 2.24 -5.56 8.58
CA GLU A 29 1.16 -6.43 9.06
C GLU A 29 -0.21 -6.03 8.51
N TYR A 30 -0.44 -4.74 8.33
CA TYR A 30 -1.65 -4.21 7.72
C TYR A 30 -1.79 -4.61 6.25
N ILE A 31 -0.72 -4.53 5.46
CA ILE A 31 -0.70 -4.96 4.06
C ILE A 31 -0.93 -6.47 3.95
N ASP A 32 -0.32 -7.27 4.82
CA ASP A 32 -0.51 -8.71 4.86
C ASP A 32 -1.97 -9.08 5.17
N SER A 33 -2.58 -8.36 6.11
CA SER A 33 -4.00 -8.51 6.44
C SER A 33 -4.90 -8.18 5.24
N ILE A 34 -4.61 -7.10 4.51
CA ILE A 34 -5.33 -6.75 3.27
C ILE A 34 -5.21 -7.85 2.23
N ASN A 35 -4.00 -8.35 1.97
CA ASN A 35 -3.77 -9.40 0.97
C ASN A 35 -4.54 -10.68 1.31
N SER A 36 -4.47 -11.13 2.56
CA SER A 36 -5.22 -12.31 3.04
C SER A 36 -6.74 -12.16 2.83
N MET A 37 -7.29 -10.96 3.09
CA MET A 37 -8.71 -10.68 2.87
C MET A 37 -9.07 -10.61 1.37
N LEU A 38 -8.20 -10.04 0.53
CA LEU A 38 -8.38 -9.99 -0.91
C LEU A 38 -8.35 -11.39 -1.53
N ASP A 39 -7.43 -12.26 -1.09
CA ASP A 39 -7.35 -13.63 -1.56
C ASP A 39 -8.60 -14.43 -1.21
N LYS A 40 -9.05 -14.33 0.06
CA LYS A 40 -10.29 -14.95 0.50
C LYS A 40 -11.50 -14.47 -0.31
N ARG A 41 -11.58 -13.16 -0.56
CA ARG A 41 -12.63 -12.55 -1.38
C ARG A 41 -12.58 -13.05 -2.81
N GLY A 42 -11.38 -13.13 -3.41
CA GLY A 42 -11.16 -13.62 -4.78
C GLY A 42 -11.60 -15.08 -4.95
N GLN A 43 -11.27 -15.95 -4.00
CA GLN A 43 -11.71 -17.34 -4.00
C GLN A 43 -13.24 -17.46 -3.95
N MET A 44 -13.91 -16.68 -3.09
CA MET A 44 -15.37 -16.68 -3.00
C MET A 44 -16.03 -16.21 -4.31
N ILE A 45 -15.50 -15.18 -4.95
CA ILE A 45 -15.98 -14.70 -6.25
C ILE A 45 -15.78 -15.76 -7.33
N GLY A 46 -14.62 -16.42 -7.33
CA GLY A 46 -14.32 -17.54 -8.24
C GLY A 46 -15.35 -18.65 -8.13
N ASN A 47 -15.64 -19.11 -6.91
CA ASN A 47 -16.61 -20.17 -6.63
C ASN A 47 -18.03 -19.75 -7.06
N LEU A 48 -18.47 -18.54 -6.70
CA LEU A 48 -19.78 -18.00 -7.11
C LEU A 48 -19.91 -17.94 -8.65
N THR A 49 -18.85 -17.53 -9.33
CA THR A 49 -18.84 -17.46 -10.81
C THR A 49 -18.98 -18.86 -11.42
N GLN A 50 -18.31 -19.87 -10.84
CA GLN A 50 -18.41 -21.26 -11.27
C GLN A 50 -19.81 -21.85 -11.03
N GLU A 51 -20.48 -21.44 -9.96
CA GLU A 51 -21.86 -21.82 -9.65
C GLU A 51 -22.90 -21.12 -10.55
N GLY A 52 -22.45 -20.28 -11.49
CA GLY A 52 -23.32 -19.61 -12.46
C GLY A 52 -24.00 -18.35 -11.91
N PHE A 53 -23.42 -17.73 -10.88
CA PHE A 53 -23.91 -16.48 -10.32
C PHE A 53 -24.09 -15.41 -11.40
N ARG A 54 -25.24 -14.74 -11.38
CA ARG A 54 -25.54 -13.59 -12.22
C ARG A 54 -25.93 -12.41 -11.36
N TYR A 55 -25.29 -11.28 -11.63
CA TYR A 55 -25.67 -10.02 -11.01
C TYR A 55 -27.11 -9.65 -11.37
N ASP A 56 -27.80 -9.08 -10.40
CA ASP A 56 -29.21 -8.67 -10.49
C ASP A 56 -29.32 -7.33 -9.79
N ASN A 57 -29.73 -6.30 -10.54
CA ASN A 57 -29.86 -4.93 -10.06
C ASN A 57 -31.10 -4.71 -9.18
N GLN A 58 -32.07 -5.63 -9.19
CA GLN A 58 -33.22 -5.59 -8.29
C GLN A 58 -32.86 -6.16 -6.91
N ASN A 59 -31.78 -6.94 -6.83
CA ASN A 59 -31.32 -7.53 -5.61
C ASN A 59 -30.49 -6.53 -4.78
N ARG A 60 -31.00 -6.19 -3.59
CA ARG A 60 -30.34 -5.27 -2.66
C ARG A 60 -28.93 -5.71 -2.26
N VAL A 61 -28.71 -7.02 -2.04
CA VAL A 61 -27.40 -7.55 -1.64
C VAL A 61 -26.37 -7.33 -2.75
N HIS A 62 -26.77 -7.53 -4.00
CA HIS A 62 -25.89 -7.33 -5.15
C HIS A 62 -25.50 -5.86 -5.30
N ASN A 63 -26.45 -4.95 -5.11
CA ASN A 63 -26.18 -3.50 -5.14
C ASN A 63 -25.23 -3.08 -4.02
N THR A 64 -25.43 -3.56 -2.80
CA THR A 64 -24.53 -3.28 -1.68
C THR A 64 -23.13 -3.85 -1.92
N LEU A 65 -23.01 -5.05 -2.52
CA LEU A 65 -21.72 -5.59 -2.95
C LEU A 65 -21.02 -4.69 -3.96
N LEU A 66 -21.76 -4.16 -4.94
CA LEU A 66 -21.22 -3.24 -5.93
C LEU A 66 -20.72 -1.93 -5.30
N GLU A 67 -21.49 -1.36 -4.36
CA GLU A 67 -21.09 -0.17 -3.60
C GLU A 67 -19.82 -0.41 -2.78
N LEU A 68 -19.76 -1.54 -2.06
CA LEU A 68 -18.59 -1.94 -1.29
C LEU A 68 -17.37 -2.12 -2.20
N ASP A 69 -17.52 -2.74 -3.36
CA ASP A 69 -16.43 -2.92 -4.33
C ASP A 69 -15.83 -1.60 -4.79
N ASN A 70 -16.69 -0.63 -5.09
CA ASN A 70 -16.25 0.70 -5.50
C ASN A 70 -15.51 1.41 -4.36
N GLY A 71 -16.04 1.33 -3.14
CA GLY A 71 -15.40 1.88 -1.96
C GLY A 71 -14.07 1.22 -1.61
N ILE A 72 -13.97 -0.11 -1.74
CA ILE A 72 -12.73 -0.87 -1.53
C ILE A 72 -11.67 -0.43 -2.54
N LYS A 73 -12.02 -0.27 -3.82
CA LYS A 73 -11.09 0.19 -4.86
C LYS A 73 -10.52 1.58 -4.55
N GLN A 74 -11.37 2.50 -4.11
CA GLN A 74 -10.95 3.84 -3.72
C GLN A 74 -9.96 3.79 -2.55
N LYS A 75 -10.30 3.08 -1.47
CA LYS A 75 -9.44 2.99 -0.30
C LYS A 75 -8.13 2.24 -0.56
N LEU A 76 -8.13 1.23 -1.43
CA LEU A 76 -6.90 0.57 -1.87
C LEU A 76 -5.97 1.54 -2.62
N ALA A 77 -6.53 2.50 -3.38
CA ALA A 77 -5.73 3.54 -3.99
C ALA A 77 -5.07 4.44 -2.93
N ASP A 78 -5.82 4.81 -1.88
CA ASP A 78 -5.30 5.60 -0.76
C ASP A 78 -4.17 4.85 -0.02
N VAL A 79 -4.37 3.56 0.25
CA VAL A 79 -3.33 2.70 0.86
C VAL A 79 -2.09 2.63 -0.02
N MET A 80 -2.26 2.45 -1.33
CA MET A 80 -1.15 2.43 -2.28
C MET A 80 -0.41 3.76 -2.33
N GLU A 81 -1.11 4.89 -2.23
CA GLU A 81 -0.47 6.21 -2.14
C GLU A 81 0.35 6.36 -0.86
N ALA A 82 -0.21 5.96 0.29
CA ALA A 82 0.51 6.00 1.57
C ALA A 82 1.79 5.13 1.53
N VAL A 83 1.72 3.93 0.97
CA VAL A 83 2.89 3.05 0.80
C VAL A 83 3.96 3.70 -0.09
N LYS A 84 3.57 4.34 -1.19
CA LYS A 84 4.51 5.07 -2.06
C LYS A 84 5.20 6.22 -1.32
N GLN A 85 4.46 6.94 -0.48
CA GLN A 85 5.02 8.01 0.35
C GLN A 85 6.02 7.46 1.36
N ASP A 86 5.71 6.34 2.02
CA ASP A 86 6.61 5.65 2.95
C ASP A 86 7.92 5.26 2.25
N MET A 87 7.85 4.66 1.05
CA MET A 87 9.03 4.34 0.24
C MET A 87 9.86 5.57 -0.14
N ALA A 88 9.21 6.67 -0.53
CA ALA A 88 9.90 7.91 -0.89
C ALA A 88 10.61 8.53 0.32
N ASN A 89 10.00 8.48 1.50
CA ASN A 89 10.59 8.96 2.74
C ASN A 89 11.81 8.13 3.13
N LEU A 90 11.73 6.79 3.06
CA LEU A 90 12.86 5.90 3.31
C LEU A 90 14.06 6.20 2.39
N GLN A 91 13.81 6.48 1.11
CA GLN A 91 14.86 6.85 0.16
C GLN A 91 15.50 8.21 0.50
N LYS A 92 14.70 9.19 0.93
CA LYS A 92 15.22 10.50 1.35
C LYS A 92 16.09 10.39 2.60
N THR A 93 15.64 9.64 3.62
CA THR A 93 16.41 9.43 4.85
C THR A 93 17.76 8.79 4.57
N LYS A 94 17.80 7.74 3.72
CA LYS A 94 19.07 7.11 3.29
C LYS A 94 20.02 8.09 2.60
N LYS A 95 19.51 8.97 1.73
CA LYS A 95 20.32 10.00 1.07
C LYS A 95 20.86 11.04 2.05
N SER A 96 20.02 11.50 2.98
CA SER A 96 20.48 12.45 4.00
C SER A 96 21.52 11.83 4.92
N GLU A 97 21.35 10.59 5.38
CA GLU A 97 22.33 9.89 6.22
C GLU A 97 23.69 9.74 5.55
N GLN A 98 23.72 9.39 4.25
CA GLN A 98 24.96 9.33 3.46
C GLN A 98 25.63 10.72 3.33
N GLN A 99 24.86 11.79 3.18
CA GLN A 99 25.38 13.15 3.11
C GLN A 99 25.94 13.62 4.46
N TYR A 100 25.32 13.25 5.58
CA TYR A 100 25.82 13.55 6.93
C TYR A 100 27.07 12.72 7.30
N TYR A 101 27.16 11.47 6.85
CA TYR A 101 28.33 10.61 7.12
C TYR A 101 29.55 10.97 6.25
N ASN A 102 29.34 11.64 5.10
CA ASN A 102 30.42 12.06 4.21
C ASN A 102 30.46 13.59 3.95
N PRO A 103 30.66 14.43 4.99
CA PRO A 103 30.70 15.89 4.86
C PRO A 103 31.87 16.39 4.00
N TYR A 104 32.84 15.52 3.68
CA TYR A 104 34.06 15.88 2.96
C TYR A 104 34.16 15.28 1.54
N SER A 105 33.17 14.52 1.06
CA SER A 105 33.19 13.99 -0.33
C SER A 105 33.21 15.07 -1.41
N ASN A 106 32.64 16.24 -1.12
CA ASN A 106 32.67 17.40 -2.02
C ASN A 106 33.92 18.27 -1.84
N VAL A 107 34.82 17.95 -0.89
CA VAL A 107 36.16 18.52 -0.89
C VAL A 107 36.95 17.80 -1.96
N ARG A 108 36.74 18.21 -3.22
CA ARG A 108 37.75 18.03 -4.26
C ARG A 108 39.03 18.60 -3.66
N VAL A 109 40.00 17.73 -3.45
CA VAL A 109 41.36 18.07 -3.08
C VAL A 109 41.85 19.05 -4.14
N MET A 110 41.75 20.35 -3.87
CA MET A 110 42.47 21.37 -4.61
C MET A 110 43.92 21.05 -4.33
N ASP A 111 44.57 20.51 -5.35
CA ASP A 111 45.96 20.08 -5.38
C ASP A 111 46.81 21.02 -4.52
N GLY A 112 47.35 20.47 -3.42
CA GLY A 112 48.10 21.20 -2.42
C GLY A 112 49.44 21.64 -3.00
N MET A 113 49.43 22.68 -3.82
CA MET A 113 50.64 23.27 -4.37
C MET A 113 51.29 24.14 -3.28
N TYR A 114 52.15 23.52 -2.47
CA TYR A 114 53.10 24.23 -1.63
C TYR A 114 54.01 25.08 -2.52
N TYR A 115 53.83 26.41 -2.46
CA TYR A 115 54.80 27.34 -3.02
C TYR A 115 55.97 27.50 -2.04
N ASP A 116 57.00 26.66 -2.19
CA ASP A 116 58.34 27.04 -1.76
C ASP A 116 58.99 27.82 -2.91
N LYS A 117 58.92 29.14 -2.83
CA LYS A 117 59.82 30.02 -3.57
C LYS A 117 60.58 30.89 -2.59
N LYS A 118 61.65 30.30 -2.08
CA LYS A 118 62.90 30.94 -1.69
C LYS A 118 63.19 32.21 -2.51
N ASN A 119 63.28 33.35 -1.82
CA ASN A 119 64.23 34.45 -2.01
C ASN A 119 64.18 35.37 -0.80
#